data_AF-A0A2N3PRP5-F1
#
_entry.id   AF-A0A2N3PRP5-F1
#
_cell.length_a   1.000
_cell.length_b   1.000
_cell.length_c   1.000
_cell.angle_alpha   90.00
_cell.angle_beta   90.00
_cell.angle_gamma   90.00
#
_symmetry.space_group_name_H-M   'P 1'
#
loop_
_entity.id
_entity.type
_entity.pdbx_description
1 polymer ?
#
loop_
_entity_poly.entity_id
_entity_poly.type
_entity_poly.pdbx_seq_one_letter_code
_entity_poly.pdbx_strand_id
1 'polypeptide(L)'
;MLSADRAERRIRELHEKLGITQEQEGLWGTVAQTMRDNGKTFETSMADRSARLKDKNLTAVDDLKSFQVIADQHADGLKRLIPAFEELYAAMTPDQQKRADHVFGEHQRHAHMSHM
;
A
#
# COMPACT_ATOMS: atom_id res chain seq x y z
N MET A 1 -2.01 -3.05 -5.57
CA MET A 1 -1.93 -3.26 -4.11
C MET A 1 -1.02 -4.44 -3.80
N LEU A 2 -0.38 -4.43 -2.64
CA LEU A 2 0.50 -5.51 -2.19
C LEU A 2 -0.32 -6.52 -1.37
N SER A 3 -0.05 -7.82 -1.52
CA SER A 3 -0.52 -8.83 -0.55
C SER A 3 0.21 -8.68 0.78
N ALA A 4 -0.24 -9.33 1.86
CA ALA A 4 0.39 -9.21 3.17
C ALA A 4 1.89 -9.53 3.14
N ASP A 5 2.29 -10.64 2.50
CA ASP A 5 3.71 -11.02 2.36
C ASP A 5 4.54 -9.98 1.59
N ARG A 6 3.94 -9.39 0.55
CA ARG A 6 4.59 -8.32 -0.23
C ARG A 6 4.65 -7.02 0.55
N ALA A 7 3.68 -6.76 1.42
CA ALA A 7 3.69 -5.63 2.33
C ALA A 7 4.86 -5.74 3.31
N GLU A 8 5.11 -6.90 3.93
CA GLU A 8 6.25 -7.09 4.85
C GLU A 8 7.60 -6.81 4.19
N ARG A 9 7.80 -7.30 2.96
CA ARG A 9 9.02 -7.01 2.22
C ARG A 9 9.16 -5.51 1.95
N ARG A 10 8.08 -4.86 1.51
CA ARG A 10 8.09 -3.42 1.24
C ARG A 10 8.30 -2.59 2.50
N ILE A 11 7.76 -2.99 3.64
CA ILE A 11 7.97 -2.36 4.94
C ILE A 11 9.47 -2.39 5.26
N ARG A 12 10.14 -3.55 5.20
CA ARG A 12 11.58 -3.63 5.45
C ARG A 12 12.40 -2.76 4.51
N GLU A 13 12.12 -2.84 3.20
CA GLU A 13 12.82 -2.02 2.20
C GLU A 13 12.66 -0.51 2.45
N LEU A 14 11.47 -0.06 2.85
CA LEU A 14 11.21 1.34 3.13
C LEU A 14 11.87 1.79 4.43
N HIS A 15 11.85 0.97 5.48
CA HIS A 15 12.53 1.29 6.75
C HIS A 15 14.02 1.60 6.51
N GLU A 16 14.69 0.73 5.74
CA GLU A 16 16.09 0.89 5.36
C GLU A 16 16.31 2.13 4.47
N LYS A 17 15.52 2.28 3.40
CA LYS A 17 15.71 3.38 2.42
C LYS A 17 15.41 4.76 3.00
N LEU A 18 14.44 4.85 3.90
CA LEU A 18 14.11 6.09 4.60
C LEU A 18 15.16 6.39 5.69
N GLY A 19 15.83 5.35 6.20
CA GLY A 19 16.80 5.47 7.28
C GLY A 19 16.12 5.87 8.57
N ILE A 20 15.05 5.15 8.93
CA ILE A 20 14.26 5.38 10.15
C ILE A 20 15.17 5.30 11.38
N THR A 21 15.08 6.30 12.26
CA THR A 21 15.85 6.35 13.51
C THR A 21 15.08 5.73 14.67
N GLN A 22 15.78 5.45 15.77
CA GLN A 22 15.15 4.93 16.99
C GLN A 22 14.02 5.82 17.51
N GLU A 23 14.16 7.14 17.38
CA GLU A 23 13.16 8.12 17.80
C GLU A 23 11.90 8.10 16.90
N GLN A 24 12.05 7.63 15.66
CA GLN A 24 10.97 7.55 14.67
C GLN A 24 10.27 6.19 14.66
N GLU A 25 10.79 5.17 15.36
CA GLU A 25 10.26 3.79 15.34
C GLU A 25 8.78 3.71 15.74
N GLY A 26 8.33 4.57 16.66
CA GLY A 26 6.90 4.63 17.03
C GLY A 26 6.01 5.07 15.87
N LEU A 27 6.40 6.13 15.16
CA LEU A 27 5.69 6.65 13.99
C LEU A 27 5.77 5.64 12.83
N TRP A 28 6.95 5.06 12.61
CA TRP A 28 7.15 4.00 11.64
C TRP A 28 6.28 2.78 11.90
N GLY A 29 6.13 2.37 13.16
CA GLY A 29 5.26 1.27 13.56
C GLY A 29 3.81 1.47 13.09
N THR A 30 3.29 2.69 13.18
CA THR A 30 1.94 3.05 12.71
C THR A 30 1.82 2.95 11.19
N VAL A 31 2.82 3.45 10.46
CA VAL A 31 2.89 3.30 8.99
C VAL A 31 2.95 1.83 8.59
N ALA A 32 3.84 1.06 9.20
CA ALA A 32 4.03 -0.35 8.93
C ALA A 32 2.76 -1.16 9.22
N GLN A 33 2.09 -0.91 10.34
CA GLN A 33 0.83 -1.58 10.68
C GLN A 33 -0.26 -1.26 9.65
N THR A 34 -0.37 0.00 9.24
CA THR A 34 -1.35 0.40 8.22
C THR A 34 -1.10 -0.31 6.88
N MET A 35 0.17 -0.46 6.49
CA MET A 35 0.55 -1.21 5.29
C MET A 35 0.21 -2.71 5.39
N ARG A 36 0.40 -3.33 6.56
CA ARG A 36 0.00 -4.73 6.83
C ARG A 36 -1.50 -4.91 6.72
N ASP A 37 -2.26 -4.05 7.37
CA ASP A 37 -3.71 -4.10 7.38
C ASP A 37 -4.27 -3.95 5.96
N ASN A 38 -3.73 -3.00 5.20
CA ASN A 38 -4.07 -2.82 3.78
C ASN A 38 -3.74 -4.06 2.95
N GLY A 39 -2.57 -4.69 3.19
CA GLY A 39 -2.17 -5.91 2.50
C GLY A 39 -3.09 -7.09 2.78
N LYS A 40 -3.52 -7.25 4.04
CA LYS A 40 -4.47 -8.27 4.47
C LYS A 40 -5.85 -8.04 3.86
N THR A 41 -6.36 -6.81 3.87
CA THR A 41 -7.64 -6.47 3.22
C THR A 41 -7.62 -6.83 1.74
N PHE A 42 -6.55 -6.44 1.03
CA PHE A 42 -6.40 -6.75 -0.38
C PHE A 42 -6.36 -8.26 -0.65
N GLU A 43 -5.61 -9.01 0.15
CA GLU A 43 -5.51 -10.47 0.03
C GLU A 43 -6.87 -11.16 0.22
N THR A 44 -7.63 -10.77 1.26
CA THR A 44 -8.99 -11.28 1.47
C THR A 44 -9.87 -11.01 0.25
N SER A 45 -9.86 -9.79 -0.29
CA SER A 45 -10.71 -9.44 -1.43
C SER A 45 -10.29 -10.11 -2.74
N MET A 46 -9.00 -10.41 -2.92
CA MET A 46 -8.53 -11.26 -4.01
C MET A 46 -9.02 -12.71 -3.85
N ALA A 47 -8.99 -13.25 -2.63
CA ALA A 47 -9.49 -14.60 -2.36
C ALA A 47 -11.00 -14.70 -2.61
N ASP A 48 -11.78 -13.72 -2.14
CA ASP A 48 -13.23 -13.64 -2.35
C ASP A 48 -13.57 -13.53 -3.84
N ARG A 49 -12.85 -12.66 -4.57
CA ARG A 49 -13.01 -12.54 -6.03
C ARG A 49 -12.68 -13.85 -6.74
N SER A 50 -11.57 -14.51 -6.37
CA SER A 50 -11.19 -15.81 -6.94
C SER A 50 -12.24 -16.90 -6.68
N ALA A 51 -12.85 -16.91 -5.49
CA ALA A 51 -13.96 -17.81 -5.18
C ALA A 51 -15.20 -17.51 -6.04
N ARG A 52 -15.57 -16.24 -6.20
CA ARG A 52 -16.70 -15.82 -7.04
C ARG A 52 -16.51 -16.13 -8.52
N LEU A 53 -15.30 -16.01 -9.05
CA LEU A 53 -14.98 -16.34 -10.44
C LEU A 53 -15.13 -17.83 -10.77
N LYS A 54 -15.24 -18.71 -9.77
CA LYS A 54 -15.56 -20.14 -9.97
C LYS A 54 -17.05 -20.38 -10.22
N ASP A 55 -17.91 -19.41 -9.93
CA ASP A 55 -19.34 -19.49 -10.22
C ASP A 55 -19.58 -19.28 -11.73
N LYS A 56 -20.17 -20.29 -12.38
CA LYS A 56 -20.49 -20.27 -13.81
C LYS A 56 -21.59 -19.25 -14.17
N ASN A 57 -22.30 -18.73 -13.17
CA ASN A 57 -23.37 -17.75 -13.36
C ASN A 57 -22.91 -16.30 -13.15
N LEU A 58 -21.62 -16.06 -12.88
CA LEU A 58 -21.10 -14.71 -12.70
C LEU A 58 -21.28 -13.89 -13.99
N THR A 59 -21.96 -12.74 -13.90
CA THR A 59 -22.09 -11.83 -15.05
C THR A 59 -20.87 -10.92 -15.18
N ALA A 60 -20.68 -10.33 -16.36
CA ALA A 60 -19.67 -9.29 -16.58
C ALA A 60 -19.88 -8.06 -15.65
N VAL A 61 -21.13 -7.75 -15.29
CA VAL A 61 -21.44 -6.66 -14.36
C VAL A 61 -21.00 -7.01 -12.94
N ASP A 62 -21.19 -8.27 -12.51
CA ASP A 62 -20.75 -8.73 -11.19
C ASP A 62 -19.22 -8.75 -11.07
N ASP A 63 -18.54 -9.05 -12.18
CA ASP A 63 -17.10 -8.95 -12.29
C ASP A 63 -16.62 -7.50 -12.08
N LEU A 64 -17.20 -6.54 -12.81
CA LEU A 64 -16.90 -5.11 -12.66
C LEU A 64 -17.18 -4.58 -11.26
N LYS A 65 -18.29 -4.99 -10.63
CA LYS A 65 -18.60 -4.64 -9.24
C LYS A 65 -17.52 -5.11 -8.27
N SER A 66 -16.93 -6.27 -8.49
CA SER A 66 -15.85 -6.74 -7.61
C SER A 66 -14.57 -5.92 -7.78
N PHE A 67 -14.25 -5.46 -9.00
CA PHE A 67 -13.16 -4.49 -9.20
C PHE A 67 -13.43 -3.17 -8.50
N GLN A 68 -14.67 -2.67 -8.53
CA GLN A 68 -15.05 -1.47 -7.80
C GLN A 68 -14.76 -1.63 -6.29
N VAL A 69 -15.17 -2.74 -5.68
CA VAL A 69 -14.90 -3.01 -4.25
C VAL A 69 -13.40 -2.97 -3.94
N ILE A 70 -12.58 -3.60 -4.80
CA ILE A 70 -11.12 -3.61 -4.65
C ILE A 70 -10.55 -2.18 -4.76
N ALA A 71 -11.06 -1.37 -5.69
CA ALA A 71 -10.64 0.02 -5.86
C ALA A 71 -11.04 0.90 -4.66
N ASP A 72 -12.26 0.74 -4.15
CA ASP A 72 -12.76 1.47 -2.98
C ASP A 72 -11.93 1.13 -1.73
N GLN A 73 -11.63 -0.15 -1.51
CA GLN A 73 -10.74 -0.59 -0.43
C GLN A 73 -9.32 -0.04 -0.56
N HIS A 74 -8.81 0.10 -1.79
CA HIS A 74 -7.52 0.74 -2.02
C HIS A 74 -7.55 2.21 -1.60
N ALA A 75 -8.59 2.94 -2.01
CA ALA A 75 -8.77 4.33 -1.64
C ALA A 75 -8.88 4.49 -0.11
N ASP A 76 -9.65 3.63 0.56
CA ASP A 76 -9.76 3.62 2.02
C ASP A 76 -8.45 3.22 2.71
N GLY A 77 -7.64 2.36 2.10
CA GLY A 77 -6.29 2.07 2.54
C GLY A 77 -5.37 3.30 2.48
N LEU A 78 -5.48 4.10 1.41
CA LEU A 78 -4.73 5.36 1.28
C LEU A 78 -5.19 6.42 2.27
N LYS A 79 -6.50 6.57 2.49
CA LYS A 79 -7.05 7.50 3.51
C LYS A 79 -6.50 7.23 4.91
N ARG A 80 -6.15 5.98 5.22
CA ARG A 80 -5.49 5.59 6.47
C ARG A 80 -3.98 5.78 6.44
N LEU A 81 -3.33 5.43 5.32
CA LEU A 81 -1.87 5.47 5.19
C LEU A 81 -1.33 6.90 5.13
N ILE A 82 -2.01 7.81 4.45
CA ILE A 82 -1.59 9.21 4.26
C ILE A 82 -1.33 9.89 5.61
N PRO A 83 -2.29 9.99 6.55
CA PRO A 83 -2.05 10.69 7.81
C PRO A 83 -0.92 10.05 8.65
N ALA A 84 -0.83 8.71 8.69
CA ALA A 84 0.26 8.03 9.37
C ALA A 84 1.64 8.38 8.78
N PHE A 85 1.72 8.50 7.45
CA PHE A 85 2.95 8.87 6.78
C PHE A 85 3.26 10.37 6.88
N GLU A 86 2.25 11.23 6.90
CA GLU A 86 2.41 12.68 7.14
C GLU A 86 3.07 12.95 8.50
N GLU A 87 2.62 12.28 9.56
CA GLU A 87 3.22 12.37 10.89
C GLU A 87 4.69 11.93 10.90
N LEU A 88 4.99 10.79 10.26
CA LEU A 88 6.36 10.32 10.13
C LEU A 88 7.23 11.30 9.34
N TYR A 89 6.72 11.80 8.20
CA TYR A 89 7.44 12.71 7.32
C TYR A 89 7.74 14.06 7.99
N ALA A 90 6.83 14.56 8.82
CA ALA A 90 7.04 15.76 9.61
C ALA A 90 8.16 15.59 10.66
N ALA A 91 8.37 14.37 11.17
CA ALA A 91 9.44 14.03 12.10
C ALA A 91 10.78 13.67 11.42
N MET A 92 10.82 13.66 10.08
CA MET A 92 12.03 13.36 9.31
C MET A 92 12.98 14.57 9.20
N THR A 93 14.28 14.31 9.13
CA THR A 93 15.27 15.32 8.75
C THR A 93 15.10 15.72 7.27
N PRO A 94 15.60 16.89 6.84
CA PRO A 94 15.51 17.31 5.44
C PRO A 94 16.09 16.29 4.44
N ASP A 95 17.14 15.56 4.83
CA ASP A 95 17.73 14.53 3.98
C ASP A 95 16.90 13.25 3.94
N GLN A 96 16.25 12.87 5.06
CA GLN A 96 15.27 11.78 5.07
C GLN A 96 14.05 12.11 4.19
N GLN A 97 13.53 13.34 4.27
CA GLN A 97 12.43 13.81 3.43
C GLN A 97 12.76 13.72 1.93
N LYS A 98 13.95 14.19 1.50
CA LYS A 98 14.41 14.02 0.11
C LYS A 98 14.50 12.56 -0.32
N ARG A 99 14.96 11.67 0.57
CA ARG A 99 14.98 10.22 0.29
C ARG A 99 13.57 9.67 0.13
N ALA A 100 12.63 10.08 0.99
CA ALA A 100 11.23 9.70 0.87
C ALA A 100 10.66 10.16 -0.48
N ASP A 101 10.80 11.44 -0.83
CA ASP A 101 10.31 12.01 -2.09
C ASP A 101 10.87 11.25 -3.30
N HIS A 102 12.15 10.90 -3.27
CA HIS A 102 12.78 10.12 -4.33
C HIS A 102 12.23 8.69 -4.41
N VAL A 103 12.16 7.97 -3.29
CA VAL A 103 11.67 6.58 -3.23
C VAL A 103 10.23 6.46 -3.73
N PHE A 104 9.37 7.43 -3.40
CA PHE A 104 7.98 7.45 -3.87
C PHE A 104 7.83 8.05 -5.28
N GLY A 105 8.68 9.01 -5.67
CA GLY A 105 8.70 9.62 -7.00
C GLY A 105 9.23 8.68 -8.10
N GLU A 106 10.28 7.90 -7.85
CA GLU A 106 10.75 6.87 -8.79
C GLU A 106 9.69 5.78 -9.03
N HIS A 107 8.96 5.42 -7.98
CA HIS A 107 7.91 4.40 -8.07
C HIS A 107 6.79 4.83 -9.03
N GLN A 108 6.42 6.12 -9.02
CA GLN A 108 5.45 6.68 -9.97
C GLN A 108 5.97 6.67 -11.41
N ARG A 109 7.26 6.99 -11.61
CA ARG A 109 7.89 6.97 -12.95
C ARG A 109 7.96 5.56 -13.54
N HIS A 110 8.29 4.55 -12.73
CA HIS A 110 8.31 3.16 -13.18
C HIS A 110 6.91 2.60 -13.48
N ALA A 111 5.89 2.94 -12.69
CA ALA A 111 4.51 2.51 -12.95
C ALA A 111 3.95 3.08 -14.27
N HIS A 112 4.35 4.30 -14.63
CA HIS A 112 3.95 4.94 -15.90
C HIS A 112 4.59 4.26 -17.13
N MET A 113 5.84 3.82 -17.03
CA MET A 113 6.55 3.15 -18.12
C MET A 113 6.08 1.71 -18.39
N SER A 114 5.43 1.05 -17.43
CA SER A 114 4.86 -0.30 -17.62
C SER A 114 3.48 -0.32 -18.29
N HIS A 115 2.91 0.84 -18.61
CA HIS A 115 1.60 0.97 -19.28
C HIS A 115 1.69 1.61 -20.68
N MET A 116 2.91 1.74 -21.25
CA MET A 116 3.15 2.09 -22.65
C MET A 116 3.62 0.85 -23.42
#